data_AF-A0A4Q4TN64-F1
#
_entry.id   AF-A0A4Q4TN64-F1
#
_cell.length_a   1.000
_cell.length_b   1.000
_cell.length_c   1.000
_cell.angle_alpha   90.00
_cell.angle_beta   90.00
_cell.angle_gamma   90.00
#
_symmetry.space_group_name_H-M   'P 1'
#
loop_
_entity.id
_entity.type
_entity.pdbx_description
1 polymer ?
#
loop_
_entity_poly.entity_id
_entity_poly.type
_entity_poly.pdbx_seq_one_letter_code
_entity_poly.pdbx_strand_id
1 'polypeptide(L)'
;MANRQFPLTNTQGHISVDAARAFNSIYSSVLGTDQSEFSEATKLEGSLMDEPPFLAMSDNYMDFARSGLITITKGKLASISGRTATLAGSNEEITDIAAVVLATGFDPSPSISFLPTGVLDTLSHSPSHPNLPVALAFHGTHHPSLPTLGFVGFYRSPYWGVMEMQARFLAQLWAAPTPSPALRHALEMDDSIRRTLALRSDPRASQFPMGDYAFLMQEFARALGVTASPPLETPPLANGRGMDILTPARYCQARDDGPRAAEATRNLAQTQETAVAALGGARFVARAVFRSLLGEWSLERDIVSRLPSHPSGRFVGTARFLLRAGTADGRPGTDPDADLGLEYLYVEDGEFSASNGMRFRATRRYVYRYDEARDRLSVWFARPDDPARADYLFHELDFVVPSSEPGPRAAQGLENAAGLQKETAKELETEGGRAGEGTEEGEQRGWRATASHLCVEDLYDVHYEFAFRAVNLRDWRIAYTVKGPKKDYTIDGVYKRP
;
A
#
# COMPACT_ATOMS: atom_id res chain seq x y z
N MET A 1 16.35 -3.75 3.30
CA MET A 1 17.68 -4.30 2.93
C MET A 1 18.22 -5.35 3.92
N ALA A 2 17.80 -5.32 5.18
CA ALA A 2 18.31 -6.15 6.28
C ALA A 2 18.41 -7.67 6.03
N ASN A 3 17.62 -8.26 5.12
CA ASN A 3 17.61 -9.71 4.87
C ASN A 3 18.38 -10.12 3.60
N ARG A 4 18.94 -9.19 2.83
CA ARG A 4 19.67 -9.52 1.60
C ARG A 4 21.14 -9.78 1.89
N GLN A 5 21.69 -10.81 1.23
CA GLN A 5 23.12 -11.09 1.27
C GLN A 5 23.89 -10.07 0.42
N PHE A 6 25.05 -9.65 0.92
CA PHE A 6 25.98 -8.77 0.20
C PHE A 6 27.17 -9.60 -0.32
N PRO A 7 27.74 -9.26 -1.50
CA PRO A 7 27.31 -8.20 -2.42
C PRO A 7 25.93 -8.48 -3.03
N LEU A 8 25.11 -7.45 -3.23
CA LEU A 8 23.80 -7.62 -3.86
C LEU A 8 23.96 -8.17 -5.27
N THR A 9 23.15 -9.16 -5.60
CA THR A 9 22.98 -9.69 -6.94
C THR A 9 21.73 -9.13 -7.59
N ASN A 10 21.71 -9.10 -8.93
CA ASN A 10 20.55 -8.63 -9.67
C ASN A 10 19.43 -9.68 -9.62
N THR A 11 18.26 -9.29 -9.10
CA THR A 11 17.08 -10.16 -8.97
C THR A 11 16.07 -9.97 -10.10
N GLN A 12 16.40 -9.14 -11.09
CA GLN A 12 15.54 -8.75 -12.20
C GLN A 12 16.12 -9.23 -13.55
N GLY A 13 15.43 -8.93 -14.65
CA GLY A 13 15.79 -9.43 -15.98
C GLY A 13 14.98 -10.69 -16.26
N HIS A 14 15.62 -11.85 -16.39
CA HIS A 14 14.91 -13.11 -16.53
C HIS A 14 14.37 -13.58 -15.16
N ILE A 15 13.09 -13.91 -15.08
CA ILE A 15 12.48 -14.46 -13.87
C ILE A 15 12.19 -15.95 -14.08
N SER A 16 12.89 -16.84 -13.37
CA SER A 16 12.60 -18.27 -13.41
C SER A 16 11.22 -18.58 -12.81
N VAL A 17 10.69 -19.79 -13.05
CA VAL A 17 9.40 -20.21 -12.46
C VAL A 17 9.47 -20.23 -10.94
N ASP A 18 10.56 -20.73 -10.36
CA ASP A 18 10.75 -20.75 -8.90
C ASP A 18 10.81 -19.34 -8.32
N ALA A 19 11.48 -18.40 -8.99
CA ALA A 19 11.52 -17.01 -8.57
C ALA A 19 10.14 -16.34 -8.68
N ALA A 20 9.40 -16.60 -9.76
CA ALA A 20 8.03 -16.11 -9.93
C ALA A 20 7.11 -16.62 -8.81
N ARG A 21 7.14 -17.93 -8.52
CA ARG A 21 6.37 -18.53 -7.41
C ARG A 21 6.72 -17.90 -6.07
N ALA A 22 8.00 -17.69 -5.79
CA ALA A 22 8.45 -17.07 -4.56
C ALA A 22 7.93 -15.63 -4.44
N PHE A 23 8.04 -14.81 -5.49
CA PHE A 23 7.54 -13.42 -5.47
C PHE A 23 6.01 -13.34 -5.37
N ASN A 24 5.28 -14.14 -6.16
CA ASN A 24 3.82 -14.23 -6.10
C ASN A 24 3.33 -14.65 -4.71
N SER A 25 4.03 -15.59 -4.06
CA SER A 25 3.73 -16.01 -2.68
C SER A 25 3.98 -14.89 -1.67
N ILE A 26 5.07 -14.13 -1.83
CA ILE A 26 5.37 -12.96 -0.99
C ILE A 26 4.26 -11.91 -1.14
N TYR A 27 3.83 -11.61 -2.37
CA TYR A 27 2.75 -10.65 -2.62
C TYR A 27 1.43 -11.11 -2.01
N SER A 28 1.06 -12.37 -2.20
CA SER A 28 -0.16 -12.95 -1.60
C SER A 28 -0.12 -12.89 -0.07
N SER A 29 1.05 -13.15 0.54
CA SER A 29 1.23 -13.06 1.99
C SER A 29 1.13 -11.62 2.51
N VAL A 30 1.74 -10.64 1.82
CA VAL A 30 1.66 -9.22 2.17
C VAL A 30 0.23 -8.68 2.01
N LEU A 31 -0.50 -9.13 1.00
CA LEU A 31 -1.90 -8.78 0.80
C LEU A 31 -2.82 -9.53 1.78
N GLY A 32 -2.41 -10.71 2.26
CA GLY A 32 -3.22 -11.56 3.13
C GLY A 32 -4.41 -12.22 2.43
N THR A 33 -4.33 -12.40 1.10
CA THR A 33 -5.38 -12.93 0.23
C THR A 33 -4.81 -13.32 -1.15
N ASP A 34 -5.52 -14.18 -1.87
CA ASP A 34 -5.27 -14.52 -3.28
C ASP A 34 -6.00 -13.58 -4.26
N GLN A 35 -6.66 -12.55 -3.73
CA GLN A 35 -7.49 -11.54 -4.42
C GLN A 35 -8.87 -12.01 -4.92
N SER A 36 -9.27 -13.26 -4.69
CA SER A 36 -10.61 -13.77 -5.07
C SER A 36 -11.75 -12.96 -4.42
N GLU A 37 -11.53 -12.48 -3.18
CA GLU A 37 -12.49 -11.67 -2.42
C GLU A 37 -12.85 -10.31 -3.05
N PHE A 38 -12.09 -9.87 -4.05
CA PHE A 38 -12.36 -8.65 -4.81
C PHE A 38 -12.95 -8.97 -6.18
N SER A 39 -12.43 -10.01 -6.83
CA SER A 39 -12.95 -10.56 -8.07
C SER A 39 -12.32 -11.94 -8.33
N GLU A 40 -13.13 -12.91 -8.76
CA GLU A 40 -12.60 -14.20 -9.25
C GLU A 40 -11.61 -14.01 -10.41
N ALA A 41 -11.79 -12.95 -11.22
CA ALA A 41 -10.89 -12.64 -12.31
C ALA A 41 -9.49 -12.23 -11.84
N THR A 42 -9.32 -11.77 -10.60
CA THR A 42 -8.01 -11.39 -10.04
C THR A 42 -7.35 -12.47 -9.21
N LYS A 43 -8.03 -13.61 -9.00
CA LYS A 43 -7.50 -14.72 -8.23
C LYS A 43 -6.16 -15.20 -8.79
N LEU A 44 -5.16 -15.30 -7.91
CA LEU A 44 -3.82 -15.76 -8.25
C LEU A 44 -3.61 -17.21 -7.79
N GLU A 45 -3.75 -18.16 -8.72
CA GLU A 45 -3.57 -19.59 -8.43
C GLU A 45 -3.00 -20.39 -9.61
N GLY A 46 -2.59 -21.63 -9.35
CA GLY A 46 -2.15 -22.56 -10.38
C GLY A 46 -1.00 -22.02 -11.23
N SER A 47 -1.14 -22.10 -12.57
CA SER A 47 -0.11 -21.65 -13.50
C SER A 47 0.15 -20.14 -13.47
N LEU A 48 -0.77 -19.32 -12.92
CA LEU A 48 -0.51 -17.88 -12.77
C LEU A 48 0.59 -17.60 -11.74
N MET A 49 0.79 -18.51 -10.78
CA MET A 49 1.91 -18.41 -9.84
C MET A 49 3.27 -18.59 -10.52
N ASP A 50 3.30 -19.20 -11.71
CA ASP A 50 4.51 -19.46 -12.49
C ASP A 50 4.90 -18.26 -13.36
N GLU A 51 4.00 -17.29 -13.54
CA GLU A 51 4.23 -16.12 -14.37
C GLU A 51 5.00 -15.02 -13.62
N PRO A 52 5.93 -14.30 -14.28
CA PRO A 52 6.60 -13.16 -13.69
C PRO A 52 5.57 -12.14 -13.17
N PRO A 53 5.66 -11.72 -11.90
CA PRO A 53 4.64 -10.85 -11.34
C PRO A 53 4.74 -9.43 -11.90
N PHE A 54 3.58 -8.80 -12.06
CA PHE A 54 3.47 -7.37 -12.36
C PHE A 54 2.98 -6.64 -11.13
N LEU A 55 3.74 -5.62 -10.71
CA LEU A 55 3.33 -4.76 -9.61
C LEU A 55 2.52 -3.59 -10.16
N ALA A 56 1.31 -3.44 -9.65
CA ALA A 56 0.47 -2.26 -9.78
C ALA A 56 0.10 -1.76 -8.39
N MET A 57 0.00 -0.45 -8.22
CA MET A 57 -0.33 0.19 -6.94
C MET A 57 -1.58 1.03 -7.12
N SER A 58 -2.59 0.77 -6.30
CA SER A 58 -3.80 1.57 -6.23
C SER A 58 -4.39 1.45 -4.82
N ASP A 59 -4.89 2.55 -4.28
CA ASP A 59 -5.58 2.55 -2.99
C ASP A 59 -7.00 1.98 -3.09
N ASN A 60 -7.66 2.12 -4.25
CA ASN A 60 -9.12 1.94 -4.37
C ASN A 60 -9.56 0.94 -5.46
N TYR A 61 -8.69 0.59 -6.42
CA TYR A 61 -9.08 -0.19 -7.60
C TYR A 61 -9.73 -1.53 -7.22
N MET A 62 -9.13 -2.25 -6.26
CA MET A 62 -9.62 -3.56 -5.86
C MET A 62 -10.95 -3.46 -5.10
N ASP A 63 -11.15 -2.42 -4.28
CA ASP A 63 -12.43 -2.20 -3.60
C ASP A 63 -13.55 -1.76 -4.58
N PHE A 64 -13.20 -1.04 -5.66
CA PHE A 64 -14.13 -0.81 -6.77
C PHE A 64 -14.46 -2.09 -7.55
N ALA A 65 -13.50 -3.01 -7.68
CA ALA A 65 -13.78 -4.34 -8.23
C ALA A 65 -14.73 -5.13 -7.32
N ARG A 66 -14.47 -5.16 -6.01
CA ARG A 66 -15.34 -5.81 -5.03
C ARG A 66 -16.78 -5.27 -5.05
N SER A 67 -16.93 -3.96 -5.20
CA SER A 67 -18.26 -3.31 -5.25
C SER A 67 -18.96 -3.41 -6.60
N GLY A 68 -18.33 -4.03 -7.60
CA GLY A 68 -18.88 -4.17 -8.96
C GLY A 68 -18.87 -2.89 -9.79
N LEU A 69 -18.25 -1.80 -9.30
CA LEU A 69 -18.04 -0.57 -10.06
C LEU A 69 -16.96 -0.74 -11.14
N ILE A 70 -16.03 -1.66 -10.92
CA ILE A 70 -15.08 -2.12 -11.93
C ILE A 70 -15.35 -3.60 -12.19
N THR A 71 -15.65 -3.95 -13.44
CA THR A 71 -15.69 -5.34 -13.90
C THR A 71 -14.37 -5.67 -14.58
N ILE A 72 -13.77 -6.80 -14.21
CA ILE A 72 -12.47 -7.23 -14.71
C ILE A 72 -12.68 -8.39 -15.67
N THR A 73 -12.28 -8.20 -16.93
CA THR A 73 -12.29 -9.25 -17.94
C THR A 73 -10.87 -9.52 -18.43
N LYS A 74 -10.44 -10.78 -18.36
CA LYS A 74 -9.12 -11.22 -18.86
C LYS A 74 -9.22 -11.44 -20.37
N GLY A 75 -8.43 -10.72 -21.16
CA GLY A 75 -8.39 -10.91 -22.61
C GLY A 75 -7.67 -9.79 -23.35
N LYS A 76 -7.65 -9.90 -24.69
CA LYS A 76 -7.20 -8.83 -25.58
C LYS A 76 -8.38 -8.34 -26.40
N LEU A 77 -8.46 -7.04 -26.63
CA LEU A 77 -9.44 -6.46 -27.54
C LEU A 77 -9.12 -6.89 -28.99
N ALA A 78 -10.09 -7.51 -29.68
CA ALA A 78 -9.95 -7.90 -31.08
C ALA A 78 -10.48 -6.81 -32.02
N SER A 79 -11.69 -6.32 -31.76
CA SER A 79 -12.36 -5.32 -32.59
C SER A 79 -13.38 -4.53 -31.79
N ILE A 80 -13.73 -3.36 -32.30
CA ILE A 80 -14.87 -2.57 -31.81
C ILE A 80 -15.78 -2.30 -33.00
N SER A 81 -17.07 -2.58 -32.85
CA SER A 81 -18.12 -2.26 -33.81
C SER A 81 -19.25 -1.53 -33.09
N GLY A 82 -19.47 -0.26 -33.44
CA GLY A 82 -20.44 0.60 -32.76
C GLY A 82 -20.10 0.75 -31.27
N ARG A 83 -21.01 0.30 -30.40
CA ARG A 83 -20.86 0.31 -28.92
C ARG A 83 -20.43 -1.04 -28.35
N THR A 84 -19.96 -1.95 -29.19
CA THR A 84 -19.61 -3.32 -28.80
C THR A 84 -18.14 -3.59 -29.07
N ALA A 85 -17.42 -4.02 -28.03
CA ALA A 85 -16.08 -4.57 -28.14
C ALA A 85 -16.12 -6.09 -28.12
N THR A 86 -15.35 -6.73 -29.00
CA THR A 86 -15.21 -8.19 -29.05
C THR A 86 -13.83 -8.58 -28.54
N LEU A 87 -13.77 -9.56 -27.65
CA LEU A 87 -12.53 -10.09 -27.10
C LEU A 87 -11.94 -11.18 -28.00
N ALA A 88 -10.63 -11.14 -28.18
CA ALA A 88 -9.88 -12.12 -28.97
C ALA A 88 -9.94 -13.50 -28.30
N GLY A 89 -10.23 -14.53 -29.10
CA GLY A 89 -10.22 -15.93 -28.67
C GLY A 89 -11.54 -16.41 -28.07
N SER A 90 -12.16 -15.66 -27.16
CA SER A 90 -13.45 -16.03 -26.56
C SER A 90 -14.66 -15.59 -27.39
N ASN A 91 -14.51 -14.58 -28.25
CA ASN A 91 -15.61 -13.86 -28.90
C ASN A 91 -16.66 -13.32 -27.91
N GLU A 92 -16.27 -13.13 -26.64
CA GLU A 92 -17.10 -12.45 -25.65
C GLU A 92 -17.26 -10.97 -26.05
N GLU A 93 -18.47 -10.44 -25.87
CA GLU A 93 -18.83 -9.08 -26.24
C GLU A 93 -19.05 -8.20 -25.00
N ILE A 94 -18.41 -7.04 -24.98
CA ILE A 94 -18.68 -5.96 -24.03
C ILE A 94 -19.50 -4.91 -24.78
N THR A 95 -20.78 -4.78 -24.42
CA THR A 95 -21.72 -3.86 -25.07
C THR A 95 -21.86 -2.54 -24.31
N ASP A 96 -22.57 -1.60 -24.91
CA ASP A 96 -22.90 -0.30 -24.31
C ASP A 96 -21.70 0.57 -23.93
N ILE A 97 -20.62 0.46 -24.71
CA ILE A 97 -19.39 1.23 -24.49
C ILE A 97 -19.62 2.70 -24.83
N ALA A 98 -19.42 3.58 -23.84
CA ALA A 98 -19.43 5.03 -24.02
C ALA A 98 -18.06 5.59 -24.47
N ALA A 99 -16.97 5.03 -23.96
CA ALA A 99 -15.61 5.46 -24.26
C ALA A 99 -14.61 4.32 -24.09
N VAL A 100 -13.47 4.42 -24.77
CA VAL A 100 -12.34 3.48 -24.66
C VAL A 100 -11.10 4.26 -24.26
N VAL A 101 -10.44 3.82 -23.20
CA VAL A 101 -9.18 4.42 -22.71
C VAL A 101 -8.05 3.42 -22.94
N LEU A 102 -7.08 3.79 -23.80
CA LEU A 102 -5.92 2.96 -24.09
C LEU A 102 -4.81 3.23 -23.06
N ALA A 103 -4.87 2.55 -21.92
CA ALA A 103 -3.86 2.61 -20.86
C ALA A 103 -2.66 1.66 -21.14
N THR A 104 -2.13 1.67 -22.38
CA THR A 104 -1.15 0.68 -22.87
C THR A 104 0.32 1.09 -22.70
N GLY A 105 0.59 2.16 -21.94
CA GLY A 105 1.93 2.71 -21.72
C GLY A 105 2.40 3.66 -22.83
N PHE A 106 3.71 3.91 -22.87
CA PHE A 106 4.36 4.86 -23.78
C PHE A 106 5.49 4.18 -24.56
N ASP A 107 5.67 4.55 -25.83
CA ASP A 107 6.85 4.20 -26.63
C ASP A 107 7.93 5.28 -26.43
N PRO A 108 9.12 4.94 -25.92
CA PRO A 108 10.22 5.88 -25.78
C PRO A 108 11.00 6.17 -27.07
N SER A 109 10.76 5.43 -28.16
CA SER A 109 11.50 5.58 -29.44
C SER A 109 11.41 6.98 -30.06
N PRO A 110 10.25 7.67 -30.08
CA PRO A 110 10.15 9.03 -30.61
C PRO A 110 11.07 10.03 -29.89
N SER A 111 11.35 9.81 -28.61
CA SER A 111 12.20 10.70 -27.80
C SER A 111 13.66 10.73 -28.24
N ILE A 112 14.10 9.76 -29.05
CA ILE A 112 15.48 9.65 -29.56
C ILE A 112 15.55 9.73 -31.09
N SER A 113 14.44 10.04 -31.77
CA SER A 113 14.38 10.07 -33.24
C SER A 113 15.21 11.19 -33.87
N PHE A 114 15.68 12.16 -33.06
CA PHE A 114 16.58 13.22 -33.51
C PHE A 114 18.03 12.72 -33.71
N LEU A 115 18.38 11.54 -33.20
CA LEU A 115 19.70 10.95 -33.39
C LEU A 115 19.87 10.44 -34.82
N PRO A 116 21.06 10.61 -35.44
CA PRO A 116 21.33 10.07 -36.78
C PRO A 116 21.18 8.55 -36.83
N THR A 117 20.81 8.00 -38.00
CA THR A 117 20.62 6.54 -38.19
C THR A 117 21.81 5.71 -37.73
N GLY A 118 23.04 6.09 -38.09
CA GLY A 118 24.23 5.34 -37.65
C GLY A 118 24.46 5.35 -36.13
N VAL A 119 23.97 6.38 -35.42
CA VAL A 119 23.96 6.43 -33.95
C VAL A 119 22.91 5.47 -33.41
N LEU A 120 21.69 5.49 -33.96
CA LEU A 120 20.62 4.56 -33.58
C LEU A 120 21.00 3.10 -33.82
N ASP A 121 21.66 2.80 -34.94
CA ASP A 121 22.18 1.47 -35.27
C ASP A 121 23.22 1.03 -34.23
N THR A 122 24.13 1.93 -33.85
CA THR A 122 25.14 1.66 -32.81
C THR A 122 24.48 1.37 -31.46
N LEU A 123 23.41 2.09 -31.11
CA LEU A 123 22.60 1.86 -29.92
C LEU A 123 21.73 0.60 -29.99
N SER A 124 21.78 -0.14 -31.10
CA SER A 124 20.89 -1.28 -31.39
C SER A 124 19.41 -0.89 -31.22
N HIS A 125 19.03 0.29 -31.70
CA HIS A 125 17.66 0.80 -31.56
C HIS A 125 16.64 -0.16 -32.18
N SER A 126 15.54 -0.43 -31.47
CA SER A 126 14.50 -1.36 -31.91
C SER A 126 13.11 -0.92 -31.43
N PRO A 127 12.31 -0.27 -32.30
CA PRO A 127 10.93 0.11 -32.01
C PRO A 127 10.01 -1.08 -31.70
N SER A 128 10.35 -2.29 -32.15
CA SER A 128 9.60 -3.51 -31.84
C SER A 128 9.74 -3.97 -30.39
N HIS A 129 10.66 -3.37 -29.62
CA HIS A 129 10.91 -3.68 -28.22
C HIS A 129 10.79 -2.42 -27.34
N PRO A 130 9.58 -1.84 -27.18
CA PRO A 130 9.39 -0.55 -26.52
C PRO A 130 9.83 -0.55 -25.04
N ASN A 131 9.90 -1.71 -24.39
CA ASN A 131 10.40 -1.84 -23.02
C ASN A 131 11.93 -1.76 -22.90
N LEU A 132 12.66 -2.03 -23.99
CA LEU A 132 14.12 -2.06 -24.09
C LEU A 132 14.55 -1.50 -25.47
N PRO A 133 14.23 -0.23 -25.78
CA PRO A 133 14.33 0.33 -27.12
C PRO A 133 15.78 0.45 -27.61
N VAL A 134 16.75 0.57 -26.71
CA VAL A 134 18.19 0.70 -27.00
C VAL A 134 18.99 -0.20 -26.05
N ALA A 135 20.20 -0.57 -26.44
CA ALA A 135 21.14 -1.30 -25.60
C ALA A 135 22.27 -0.35 -25.15
N LEU A 136 22.35 -0.12 -23.84
CA LEU A 136 23.30 0.80 -23.23
C LEU A 136 24.15 0.07 -22.20
N ALA A 137 25.43 0.45 -22.14
CA ALA A 137 26.39 0.02 -21.14
C ALA A 137 26.06 0.62 -19.77
N PHE A 138 26.61 -0.04 -18.76
CA PHE A 138 26.59 0.32 -17.35
C PHE A 138 25.22 0.82 -16.89
N HIS A 139 24.26 -0.09 -16.91
CA HIS A 139 22.88 0.11 -16.44
C HIS A 139 22.19 1.35 -17.05
N GLY A 140 22.25 1.48 -18.38
CA GLY A 140 21.45 2.48 -19.10
C GLY A 140 22.12 3.84 -19.27
N THR A 141 23.44 3.94 -19.22
CA THR A 141 24.13 5.25 -19.21
C THR A 141 24.73 5.67 -20.54
N HIS A 142 25.43 4.80 -21.26
CA HIS A 142 26.20 5.20 -22.43
C HIS A 142 26.39 4.04 -23.41
N HIS A 143 26.99 4.30 -24.56
CA HIS A 143 27.53 3.25 -25.42
C HIS A 143 29.04 3.49 -25.63
N PRO A 144 29.93 2.51 -25.42
CA PRO A 144 31.38 2.75 -25.49
C PRO A 144 31.87 3.32 -26.83
N SER A 145 31.22 2.97 -27.94
CA SER A 145 31.52 3.52 -29.28
C SER A 145 31.02 4.95 -29.50
N LEU A 146 30.26 5.52 -28.56
CA LEU A 146 29.70 6.87 -28.61
C LEU A 146 30.11 7.65 -27.35
N PRO A 147 31.41 7.93 -27.16
CA PRO A 147 31.94 8.41 -25.87
C PRO A 147 31.43 9.79 -25.44
N THR A 148 30.85 10.57 -26.35
CA THR A 148 30.29 11.91 -26.11
C THR A 148 28.78 11.90 -25.93
N LEU A 149 28.12 10.74 -25.96
CA LEU A 149 26.68 10.59 -25.78
C LEU A 149 26.37 9.81 -24.50
N GLY A 150 25.53 10.40 -23.65
CA GLY A 150 25.10 9.80 -22.40
C GLY A 150 23.58 9.92 -22.22
N PHE A 151 23.03 9.00 -21.45
CA PHE A 151 21.62 8.87 -21.15
C PHE A 151 21.43 8.87 -19.64
N VAL A 152 20.46 9.67 -19.18
CA VAL A 152 20.02 9.70 -17.79
C VAL A 152 18.51 9.51 -17.80
N GLY A 153 18.03 8.53 -17.03
CA GLY A 153 16.60 8.22 -16.96
C GLY A 153 16.03 7.53 -18.20
N PHE A 154 16.84 7.17 -19.20
CA PHE A 154 16.38 6.42 -20.38
C PHE A 154 16.36 4.91 -20.10
N TYR A 155 15.53 4.52 -19.13
CA TYR A 155 15.35 3.12 -18.72
C TYR A 155 13.96 2.90 -18.11
N ARG A 156 13.56 1.63 -17.97
CA ARG A 156 12.26 1.26 -17.40
C ARG A 156 12.38 1.02 -15.89
N SER A 157 12.26 2.08 -15.10
CA SER A 157 12.05 2.03 -13.64
C SER A 157 11.81 3.43 -13.05
N PRO A 158 11.14 3.56 -11.89
CA PRO A 158 10.73 4.86 -11.33
C PRO A 158 11.77 5.47 -10.36
N TYR A 159 13.05 5.13 -10.47
CA TYR A 159 14.02 5.44 -9.41
C TYR A 159 14.83 6.71 -9.69
N TRP A 160 14.46 7.81 -9.02
CA TRP A 160 15.19 9.08 -9.07
C TRP A 160 16.63 8.96 -8.58
N GLY A 161 16.88 8.18 -7.52
CA GLY A 161 18.25 7.94 -7.03
C GLY A 161 19.16 7.30 -8.07
N VAL A 162 18.63 6.38 -8.88
CA VAL A 162 19.38 5.77 -9.98
C VAL A 162 19.68 6.80 -11.06
N MET A 163 18.73 7.67 -11.40
CA MET A 163 18.96 8.76 -12.37
C MET A 163 20.06 9.72 -11.89
N GLU A 164 20.06 10.08 -10.61
CA GLU A 164 21.13 10.89 -10.02
C GLU A 164 22.49 10.17 -10.15
N MET A 165 22.52 8.87 -9.86
CA MET A 165 23.73 8.07 -9.97
C MET A 165 24.23 7.91 -11.41
N GLN A 166 23.34 7.75 -12.38
CA GLN A 166 23.66 7.75 -13.81
C GLN A 166 24.33 9.08 -14.22
N ALA A 167 23.77 10.21 -13.76
CA ALA A 167 24.34 11.53 -14.03
C ALA A 167 25.72 11.71 -13.40
N ARG A 168 25.90 11.33 -12.13
CA ARG A 168 27.20 11.35 -11.44
C ARG A 168 28.22 10.47 -12.17
N PHE A 169 27.82 9.28 -12.60
CA PHE A 169 28.66 8.34 -13.33
C PHE A 169 29.13 8.92 -14.66
N LEU A 170 28.22 9.46 -15.47
CA LEU A 170 28.57 10.09 -16.75
C LEU A 170 29.50 11.30 -16.55
N ALA A 171 29.24 12.13 -15.54
CA ALA A 171 30.11 13.25 -15.22
C ALA A 171 31.54 12.79 -14.90
N GLN A 172 31.69 11.72 -14.11
CA GLN A 172 33.01 11.16 -13.80
C GLN A 172 33.67 10.49 -15.02
N LEU A 173 32.89 9.77 -15.83
CA LEU A 173 33.35 9.11 -17.05
C LEU A 173 33.93 10.12 -18.05
N TRP A 174 33.31 11.29 -18.18
CA TRP A 174 33.75 12.33 -19.12
C TRP A 174 34.83 13.26 -18.56
N ALA A 175 34.80 13.55 -17.26
CA ALA A 175 35.74 14.50 -16.66
C ALA A 175 37.12 13.89 -16.35
N ALA A 176 37.22 12.57 -16.16
CA ALA A 176 38.45 11.91 -15.73
C ALA A 176 39.21 11.28 -16.91
N PRO A 177 40.37 11.83 -17.34
CA PRO A 177 41.18 11.22 -18.39
C PRO A 177 41.68 9.82 -18.02
N THR A 178 41.86 9.58 -16.72
CA THR A 178 42.25 8.28 -16.16
C THR A 178 41.18 7.85 -15.15
N PRO A 179 40.35 6.83 -15.49
CA PRO A 179 39.37 6.28 -14.56
C PRO A 179 40.02 5.77 -13.28
N SER A 180 39.32 5.93 -12.15
CA SER A 180 39.71 5.29 -10.88
C SER A 180 39.78 3.76 -11.05
N PRO A 181 40.55 3.03 -10.22
CA PRO A 181 40.58 1.57 -10.30
C PRO A 181 39.19 0.93 -10.19
N ALA A 182 38.32 1.49 -9.33
CA ALA A 182 36.95 1.01 -9.16
C ALA A 182 36.09 1.24 -10.42
N LEU A 183 36.15 2.43 -11.01
CA LEU A 183 35.44 2.74 -12.26
C LEU A 183 35.93 1.87 -13.42
N ARG A 184 37.26 1.70 -13.54
CA ARG A 184 37.86 0.86 -14.58
C ARG A 184 37.36 -0.58 -14.47
N HIS A 185 37.43 -1.15 -13.27
CA HIS A 185 36.94 -2.50 -13.02
C HIS A 185 35.44 -2.63 -13.33
N ALA A 186 34.63 -1.65 -12.94
CA ALA A 186 33.20 -1.63 -13.22
C ALA A 186 32.88 -1.60 -14.73
N LEU A 187 33.66 -0.86 -15.52
CA LEU A 187 33.54 -0.83 -16.98
C LEU A 187 33.98 -2.14 -17.63
N GLU A 188 35.07 -2.75 -17.14
CA GLU A 188 35.59 -4.04 -17.65
C GLU A 188 34.62 -5.20 -17.41
N MET A 189 33.90 -5.17 -16.29
CA MET A 189 32.94 -6.21 -15.90
C MET A 189 31.52 -5.97 -16.41
N ASP A 190 31.25 -4.84 -17.07
CA ASP A 190 29.91 -4.50 -17.53
C ASP A 190 29.44 -5.43 -18.67
N ASP A 191 28.24 -5.99 -18.50
CA ASP A 191 27.57 -6.81 -19.50
C ASP A 191 26.18 -6.29 -19.89
N SER A 192 25.86 -5.05 -19.52
CA SER A 192 24.53 -4.45 -19.65
C SER A 192 23.99 -4.47 -21.09
N ILE A 193 24.83 -4.21 -22.10
CA ILE A 193 24.44 -4.25 -23.52
C ILE A 193 23.99 -5.66 -23.90
N ARG A 194 24.87 -6.65 -23.65
CA ARG A 194 24.61 -8.07 -23.98
C ARG A 194 23.33 -8.56 -23.30
N ARG A 195 23.16 -8.23 -22.02
CA ARG A 195 21.97 -8.61 -21.24
C ARG A 195 20.69 -7.94 -21.77
N THR A 196 20.74 -6.65 -22.10
CA THR A 196 19.60 -5.93 -22.66
C THR A 196 19.13 -6.57 -23.96
N LEU A 197 20.07 -6.91 -24.85
CA LEU A 197 19.75 -7.58 -26.11
C LEU A 197 19.16 -8.97 -25.89
N ALA A 198 19.69 -9.75 -24.94
CA ALA A 198 19.17 -11.08 -24.62
C ALA A 198 17.73 -11.04 -24.08
N LEU A 199 17.37 -10.00 -23.34
CA LEU A 199 16.04 -9.86 -22.72
C LEU A 199 14.93 -9.45 -23.70
N ARG A 200 15.27 -8.95 -24.90
CA ARG A 200 14.27 -8.52 -25.90
C ARG A 200 13.36 -9.66 -26.36
N SER A 201 13.92 -10.86 -26.46
CA SER A 201 13.21 -12.08 -26.87
C SER A 201 12.84 -12.98 -25.69
N ASP A 202 13.06 -12.55 -24.45
CA ASP A 202 12.80 -13.36 -23.27
C ASP A 202 11.32 -13.25 -22.87
N PRO A 203 10.53 -14.34 -22.96
CA PRO A 203 9.12 -14.31 -22.59
C PRO A 203 8.91 -14.12 -21.08
N ARG A 204 9.96 -14.26 -20.27
CA ARG A 204 9.94 -14.15 -18.81
C ARG A 204 10.72 -12.95 -18.29
N ALA A 205 10.94 -11.96 -19.15
CA ALA A 205 11.51 -10.68 -18.75
C ALA A 205 10.62 -10.00 -17.69
N SER A 206 11.24 -9.53 -16.61
CA SER A 206 10.54 -8.84 -15.53
C SER A 206 9.99 -7.49 -15.99
N GLN A 207 9.03 -6.95 -15.23
CA GLN A 207 8.48 -5.61 -15.44
C GLN A 207 9.58 -4.52 -15.49
N PHE A 208 10.61 -4.68 -14.67
CA PHE A 208 11.76 -3.77 -14.52
C PHE A 208 13.08 -4.51 -14.77
N PRO A 209 13.43 -4.81 -16.03
CA PRO A 209 14.45 -5.80 -16.39
C PRO A 209 15.90 -5.45 -16.04
N MET A 210 16.18 -4.17 -15.79
CA MET A 210 17.55 -3.68 -15.58
C MET A 210 18.11 -4.07 -14.18
N GLY A 211 17.26 -4.11 -13.16
CA GLY A 211 17.69 -4.31 -11.77
C GLY A 211 16.73 -3.67 -10.78
N ASP A 212 16.71 -4.22 -9.56
CA ASP A 212 16.04 -3.57 -8.44
C ASP A 212 16.84 -2.34 -7.97
N TYR A 213 16.16 -1.42 -7.27
CA TYR A 213 16.75 -0.16 -6.81
C TYR A 213 18.06 -0.36 -6.03
N ALA A 214 18.09 -1.29 -5.08
CA ALA A 214 19.24 -1.47 -4.20
C ALA A 214 20.46 -2.02 -4.95
N PHE A 215 20.24 -2.97 -5.86
CA PHE A 215 21.29 -3.49 -6.73
C PHE A 215 21.90 -2.36 -7.58
N LEU A 216 21.06 -1.57 -8.26
CA LEU A 216 21.53 -0.49 -9.12
C LEU A 216 22.32 0.56 -8.33
N MET A 217 21.79 1.01 -7.18
CA MET A 217 22.49 1.96 -6.32
C MET A 217 23.84 1.42 -5.83
N GLN A 218 23.95 0.13 -5.53
CA GLN A 218 25.23 -0.51 -5.16
C GLN A 218 26.24 -0.46 -6.31
N GLU A 219 25.84 -0.84 -7.52
CA GLU A 219 26.75 -0.91 -8.67
C GLU A 219 27.28 0.48 -9.04
N PHE A 220 26.40 1.49 -9.09
CA PHE A 220 26.83 2.87 -9.29
C PHE A 220 27.72 3.38 -8.15
N ALA A 221 27.34 3.12 -6.89
CA ALA A 221 28.13 3.56 -5.74
C ALA A 221 29.54 2.96 -5.76
N ARG A 222 29.69 1.68 -6.12
CA ARG A 222 31.00 1.03 -6.30
C ARG A 222 31.83 1.70 -7.39
N ALA A 223 31.27 1.91 -8.58
CA ALA A 223 31.98 2.54 -9.68
C ALA A 223 32.42 3.98 -9.34
N LEU A 224 31.58 4.72 -8.61
CA LEU A 224 31.83 6.09 -8.17
C LEU A 224 32.74 6.18 -6.94
N GLY A 225 33.03 5.06 -6.25
CA GLY A 225 33.72 5.06 -4.97
C GLY A 225 32.94 5.75 -3.84
N VAL A 226 31.61 5.72 -3.91
CA VAL A 226 30.68 6.27 -2.90
C VAL A 226 30.27 5.16 -1.94
N THR A 227 30.30 5.45 -0.64
CA THR A 227 29.84 4.52 0.40
C THR A 227 28.51 5.01 0.95
N ALA A 228 27.53 4.11 1.06
CA ALA A 228 26.28 4.43 1.72
C ALA A 228 26.51 4.60 3.24
N SER A 229 25.92 5.64 3.85
CA SER A 229 25.86 5.77 5.30
C SER A 229 25.12 4.57 5.92
N PRO A 230 25.40 4.17 7.17
CA PRO A 230 24.63 3.12 7.85
C PRO A 230 23.15 3.50 7.97
N PRO A 231 22.23 2.51 8.06
CA PRO A 231 20.82 2.81 8.30
C PRO A 231 20.65 3.42 9.70
N LEU A 232 19.66 4.30 9.84
CA LEU A 232 19.25 4.81 11.14
C LEU A 232 18.37 3.77 11.84
N GLU A 233 18.44 3.71 13.17
CA GLU A 233 17.73 2.71 13.98
C GLU A 233 16.21 2.93 13.94
N THR A 234 15.46 1.85 13.86
CA THR A 234 13.99 1.85 13.99
C THR A 234 13.57 0.72 14.92
N PRO A 235 12.32 0.72 15.43
CA PRO A 235 11.77 -0.43 16.12
C PRO A 235 11.95 -1.72 15.30
N PRO A 236 12.20 -2.87 15.96
CA PRO A 236 12.38 -4.13 15.27
C PRO A 236 11.07 -4.61 14.65
N LEU A 237 11.15 -5.17 13.45
CA LEU A 237 10.07 -5.91 12.82
C LEU A 237 9.96 -7.32 13.42
N ALA A 238 8.99 -8.11 12.96
CA ALA A 238 8.78 -9.49 13.41
C ALA A 238 10.01 -10.41 13.27
N ASN A 239 10.96 -10.07 12.39
CA ASN A 239 12.23 -10.79 12.22
C ASN A 239 13.35 -10.33 13.19
N GLY A 240 13.03 -9.47 14.17
CA GLY A 240 13.97 -8.93 15.14
C GLY A 240 14.91 -7.85 14.60
N ARG A 241 14.74 -7.40 13.35
CA ARG A 241 15.60 -6.39 12.71
C ARG A 241 14.81 -5.10 12.47
N GLY A 242 15.47 -3.96 12.62
CA GLY A 242 14.91 -2.68 12.19
C GLY A 242 14.78 -2.58 10.66
N MET A 243 14.07 -1.55 10.20
CA MET A 243 13.95 -1.22 8.79
C MET A 243 15.27 -0.65 8.27
N ASP A 244 15.93 -1.40 7.41
CA ASP A 244 17.06 -0.90 6.62
C ASP A 244 16.51 -0.20 5.36
N ILE A 245 16.10 1.06 5.56
CA ILE A 245 15.52 1.95 4.54
C ILE A 245 16.64 2.53 3.69
N LEU A 246 16.50 2.43 2.37
CA LEU A 246 17.48 2.90 1.42
C LEU A 246 16.93 4.09 0.64
N THR A 247 17.44 5.28 0.92
CA THR A 247 17.11 6.51 0.18
C THR A 247 18.37 7.07 -0.50
N PRO A 248 18.24 7.93 -1.53
CA PRO A 248 19.40 8.57 -2.16
C PRO A 248 20.28 9.35 -1.17
N ALA A 249 19.68 9.89 -0.10
CA ALA A 249 20.38 10.63 0.94
C ALA A 249 21.45 9.82 1.68
N ARG A 250 21.39 8.48 1.64
CA ARG A 250 22.46 7.62 2.18
C ARG A 250 23.74 7.67 1.34
N TYR A 251 23.70 8.17 0.11
CA TYR A 251 24.81 8.18 -0.82
C TYR A 251 25.39 9.59 -1.05
N CYS A 252 25.42 10.42 -0.01
CA CYS A 252 26.15 11.68 -0.03
C CYS A 252 27.67 11.43 0.03
N GLN A 253 28.45 12.23 -0.71
CA GLN A 253 29.89 12.08 -0.70
C GLN A 253 30.45 12.54 0.66
N ALA A 254 31.40 11.78 1.20
CA ALA A 254 32.02 12.04 2.50
C ALA A 254 32.78 13.39 2.62
N ARG A 255 32.85 14.18 1.55
CA ARG A 255 33.51 15.50 1.49
C ARG A 255 32.53 16.68 1.45
N ASP A 256 31.23 16.41 1.44
CA ASP A 256 30.21 17.46 1.36
C ASP A 256 29.91 18.00 2.76
N ASP A 257 30.71 18.90 3.34
CA ASP A 257 30.33 19.63 4.58
C ASP A 257 29.35 20.81 4.29
N GLY A 258 28.69 20.76 3.12
CA GLY A 258 27.87 21.86 2.58
C GLY A 258 26.35 21.66 2.72
N PRO A 259 25.54 22.55 2.11
CA PRO A 259 24.07 22.51 2.16
C PRO A 259 23.46 21.15 1.77
N ARG A 260 24.14 20.40 0.89
CA ARG A 260 23.72 19.08 0.44
C ARG A 260 23.72 18.04 1.57
N ALA A 261 24.78 17.98 2.38
CA ALA A 261 24.81 17.02 3.49
C ALA A 261 23.84 17.40 4.60
N ALA A 262 23.61 18.70 4.81
CA ALA A 262 22.56 19.17 5.72
C ALA A 262 21.17 18.71 5.25
N GLU A 263 20.88 18.79 3.95
CA GLU A 263 19.62 18.29 3.38
C GLU A 263 19.50 16.77 3.47
N ALA A 264 20.57 16.03 3.18
CA ALA A 264 20.58 14.58 3.31
C ALA A 264 20.36 14.13 4.76
N THR A 265 20.97 14.82 5.72
CA THR A 265 20.77 14.58 7.15
C THR A 265 19.30 14.82 7.54
N ARG A 266 18.69 15.92 7.08
CA ARG A 266 17.26 16.18 7.29
C ARG A 266 16.38 15.09 6.69
N ASN A 267 16.66 14.67 5.45
CA ASN A 267 15.89 13.64 4.77
C ASN A 267 15.95 12.28 5.50
N LEU A 268 17.15 11.88 5.96
CA LEU A 268 17.33 10.65 6.73
C LEU A 268 16.59 10.72 8.07
N ALA A 269 16.70 11.83 8.79
CA ALA A 269 16.00 12.04 10.06
C ALA A 269 14.47 11.98 9.88
N GLN A 270 13.92 12.68 8.88
CA GLN A 270 12.49 12.66 8.58
C GLN A 270 11.99 11.25 8.20
N THR A 271 12.79 10.51 7.42
CA THR A 271 12.48 9.13 7.05
C THR A 271 12.45 8.22 8.28
N GLN A 272 13.43 8.35 9.17
CA GLN A 272 13.49 7.60 10.43
C GLN A 272 12.32 7.96 11.34
N GLU A 273 12.03 9.25 11.55
CA GLU A 273 10.93 9.73 12.39
C GLU A 273 9.59 9.15 11.90
N THR A 274 9.35 9.17 10.59
CA THR A 274 8.15 8.58 9.99
C THR A 274 8.07 7.08 10.26
N ALA A 275 9.17 6.33 10.07
CA ALA A 275 9.22 4.90 10.31
C ALA A 275 9.02 4.55 11.79
N VAL A 276 9.64 5.31 12.70
CA VAL A 276 9.48 5.15 14.15
C VAL A 276 8.04 5.41 14.57
N ALA A 277 7.42 6.50 14.07
CA ALA A 277 6.03 6.84 14.37
C ALA A 277 5.03 5.80 13.83
N ALA A 278 5.31 5.21 12.66
CA ALA A 278 4.46 4.18 12.07
C ALA A 278 4.62 2.81 12.74
N LEU A 279 5.84 2.43 13.15
CA LEU A 279 6.10 1.14 13.78
C LEU A 279 5.80 1.11 15.28
N GLY A 280 6.03 2.23 15.98
CA GLY A 280 5.84 2.35 17.42
C GLY A 280 4.57 3.09 17.85
N GLY A 281 3.81 3.63 16.89
CA GLY A 281 2.63 4.45 17.15
C GLY A 281 1.46 4.13 16.22
N ALA A 282 0.53 5.07 16.10
CA ALA A 282 -0.68 4.93 15.27
C ALA A 282 -0.59 5.66 13.92
N ARG A 283 0.61 6.14 13.53
CA ARG A 283 0.78 6.84 12.25
C ARG A 283 0.42 5.90 11.09
N PHE A 284 -0.37 6.42 10.16
CA PHE A 284 -1.01 5.77 9.02
C PHE A 284 -2.17 4.81 9.34
N VAL A 285 -2.53 4.61 10.62
CA VAL A 285 -3.68 3.76 10.97
C VAL A 285 -4.99 4.39 10.50
N ALA A 286 -5.15 5.71 10.65
CA ALA A 286 -6.31 6.43 10.15
C ALA A 286 -6.45 6.31 8.62
N ARG A 287 -5.35 6.48 7.88
CA ARG A 287 -5.31 6.24 6.43
C ARG A 287 -5.70 4.81 6.08
N ALA A 288 -5.14 3.82 6.79
CA ALA A 288 -5.38 2.41 6.54
C ALA A 288 -6.85 2.05 6.77
N VAL A 289 -7.47 2.57 7.83
CA VAL A 289 -8.91 2.42 8.08
C VAL A 289 -9.72 3.11 6.98
N PHE A 290 -9.44 4.39 6.70
CA PHE A 290 -10.21 5.15 5.71
C PHE A 290 -10.24 4.48 4.34
N ARG A 291 -9.08 4.10 3.78
CA ARG A 291 -9.06 3.41 2.47
C ARG A 291 -9.84 2.09 2.49
N SER A 292 -9.80 1.37 3.61
CA SER A 292 -10.41 0.04 3.74
C SER A 292 -11.92 0.06 3.97
N LEU A 293 -12.52 1.21 4.29
CA LEU A 293 -13.97 1.31 4.50
C LEU A 293 -14.77 1.26 3.19
N LEU A 294 -14.14 1.52 2.04
CA LEU A 294 -14.79 1.66 0.75
C LEU A 294 -15.72 0.47 0.44
N GLY A 295 -16.89 0.77 -0.13
CA GLY A 295 -17.85 -0.20 -0.64
C GLY A 295 -18.95 -0.56 0.35
N GLU A 296 -19.52 -1.75 0.17
CA GLU A 296 -20.67 -2.25 0.93
C GLU A 296 -20.25 -3.17 2.09
N TRP A 297 -21.05 -3.14 3.15
CA TRP A 297 -20.92 -3.93 4.36
C TRP A 297 -22.29 -4.42 4.82
N SER A 298 -22.37 -5.67 5.29
CA SER A 298 -23.49 -6.14 6.11
C SER A 298 -23.39 -5.49 7.48
N LEU A 299 -24.48 -4.88 7.95
CA LEU A 299 -24.56 -4.18 9.22
C LEU A 299 -25.61 -4.83 10.11
N GLU A 300 -25.16 -5.31 11.27
CA GLU A 300 -26.03 -5.74 12.36
C GLU A 300 -25.78 -4.86 13.58
N ARG A 301 -26.84 -4.38 14.22
CA ARG A 301 -26.71 -3.45 15.33
C ARG A 301 -27.74 -3.73 16.42
N ASP A 302 -27.27 -4.02 17.62
CA ASP A 302 -28.10 -4.13 18.80
C ASP A 302 -28.20 -2.77 19.50
N ILE A 303 -29.42 -2.41 19.93
CA ILE A 303 -29.72 -1.19 20.67
C ILE A 303 -30.38 -1.59 21.98
N VAL A 304 -29.76 -1.24 23.10
CA VAL A 304 -30.28 -1.49 24.45
C VAL A 304 -30.57 -0.15 25.10
N SER A 305 -31.85 0.21 25.22
CA SER A 305 -32.26 1.41 25.96
C SER A 305 -32.53 1.09 27.42
N ARG A 306 -32.17 2.04 28.30
CA ARG A 306 -32.52 2.02 29.73
C ARG A 306 -33.78 2.84 30.02
N LEU A 307 -34.34 3.51 29.02
CA LEU A 307 -35.56 4.31 29.14
C LEU A 307 -36.79 3.50 28.70
N PRO A 308 -37.85 3.41 29.50
CA PRO A 308 -39.08 2.69 29.12
C PRO A 308 -39.77 3.22 27.85
N SER A 309 -39.53 4.49 27.51
CA SER A 309 -40.12 5.16 26.35
C SER A 309 -39.46 4.79 25.01
N HIS A 310 -38.27 4.18 25.03
CA HIS A 310 -37.52 3.81 23.84
C HIS A 310 -37.29 2.30 23.85
N PRO A 311 -37.88 1.54 22.93
CA PRO A 311 -37.70 0.10 22.94
C PRO A 311 -36.27 -0.27 22.51
N SER A 312 -35.67 -1.21 23.24
CA SER A 312 -34.51 -1.96 22.77
C SER A 312 -34.86 -2.74 21.51
N GLY A 313 -33.88 -3.10 20.70
CA GLY A 313 -34.13 -3.85 19.47
C GLY A 313 -32.87 -4.08 18.66
N ARG A 314 -33.05 -4.67 17.49
CA ARG A 314 -31.97 -5.01 16.57
C ARG A 314 -32.23 -4.44 15.19
N PHE A 315 -31.22 -3.80 14.64
CA PHE A 315 -31.18 -3.37 13.25
C PHE A 315 -30.37 -4.36 12.42
N VAL A 316 -30.89 -4.75 11.26
CA VAL A 316 -30.18 -5.56 10.27
C VAL A 316 -30.34 -4.90 8.91
N GLY A 317 -29.22 -4.70 8.22
CA GLY A 317 -29.22 -4.02 6.93
C GLY A 317 -27.84 -3.96 6.29
N THR A 318 -27.66 -2.94 5.46
CA THR A 318 -26.40 -2.65 4.77
C THR A 318 -25.88 -1.27 5.14
N ALA A 319 -24.56 -1.13 5.05
CA ALA A 319 -23.87 0.14 5.14
C ALA A 319 -22.96 0.31 3.93
N ARG A 320 -22.99 1.50 3.31
CA ARG A 320 -22.19 1.80 2.10
C ARG A 320 -21.33 3.02 2.33
N PHE A 321 -20.04 2.91 2.01
CA PHE A 321 -19.09 4.02 1.96
C PHE A 321 -18.84 4.41 0.50
N LEU A 322 -19.48 5.49 0.07
CA LEU A 322 -19.43 5.98 -1.31
C LEU A 322 -18.36 7.08 -1.44
N LEU A 323 -17.24 6.75 -2.09
CA LEU A 323 -16.10 7.66 -2.22
C LEU A 323 -16.45 8.87 -3.10
N ARG A 324 -16.05 10.06 -2.66
CA ARG A 324 -16.16 11.30 -3.44
C ARG A 324 -15.08 12.31 -3.07
N ALA A 325 -14.97 13.37 -3.86
CA ALA A 325 -14.14 14.53 -3.54
C ALA A 325 -14.64 15.20 -2.24
N GLY A 326 -13.70 15.69 -1.43
CA GLY A 326 -13.97 16.42 -0.20
C GLY A 326 -14.82 17.67 -0.45
N THR A 327 -15.72 17.97 0.49
CA THR A 327 -16.62 19.11 0.40
C THR A 327 -16.31 20.16 1.47
N ALA A 328 -16.60 21.44 1.17
CA ALA A 328 -16.42 22.54 2.12
C ALA A 328 -17.52 22.58 3.21
N ASP A 329 -18.58 21.78 3.04
CA ASP A 329 -19.72 21.72 3.95
C ASP A 329 -19.30 21.43 5.39
N GLY A 330 -19.79 22.22 6.34
CA GLY A 330 -19.45 22.11 7.76
C GLY A 330 -18.06 22.59 8.16
N ARG A 331 -17.23 23.08 7.21
CA ARG A 331 -15.88 23.59 7.48
C ARG A 331 -15.85 25.13 7.33
N PRO A 332 -16.19 25.91 8.38
CA PRO A 332 -16.21 27.36 8.28
C PRO A 332 -14.79 27.90 8.03
N GLY A 333 -14.67 28.86 7.11
CA GLY A 333 -13.40 29.52 6.81
C GLY A 333 -12.41 28.68 5.99
N THR A 334 -12.88 27.63 5.32
CA THR A 334 -12.04 26.85 4.40
C THR A 334 -11.70 27.67 3.17
N ASP A 335 -10.42 27.69 2.81
CA ASP A 335 -9.93 28.30 1.57
C ASP A 335 -10.58 27.61 0.36
N PRO A 336 -11.20 28.36 -0.59
CA PRO A 336 -11.78 27.80 -1.80
C PRO A 336 -10.79 26.95 -2.63
N ASP A 337 -9.49 27.24 -2.55
CA ASP A 337 -8.44 26.55 -3.29
C ASP A 337 -7.77 25.42 -2.48
N ALA A 338 -8.21 25.17 -1.24
CA ALA A 338 -7.67 24.08 -0.44
C ALA A 338 -8.03 22.72 -1.04
N ASP A 339 -7.04 21.81 -1.08
CA ASP A 339 -7.31 20.40 -1.30
C ASP A 339 -8.08 19.85 -0.09
N LEU A 340 -9.37 19.57 -0.31
CA LEU A 340 -10.27 19.08 0.74
C LEU A 340 -10.16 17.59 0.98
N GLY A 341 -9.27 16.92 0.23
CA GLY A 341 -9.02 15.50 0.29
C GLY A 341 -10.19 14.68 -0.26
N LEU A 342 -10.29 13.44 0.25
CA LEU A 342 -11.37 12.52 -0.08
C LEU A 342 -12.31 12.36 1.12
N GLU A 343 -13.59 12.07 0.82
CA GLU A 343 -14.58 11.72 1.83
C GLU A 343 -15.49 10.59 1.36
N TYR A 344 -16.13 9.92 2.31
CA TYR A 344 -17.23 9.01 2.01
C TYR A 344 -18.56 9.65 2.38
N LEU A 345 -19.54 9.55 1.48
CA LEU A 345 -20.93 9.55 1.89
C LEU A 345 -21.27 8.17 2.42
N TYR A 346 -21.49 8.08 3.72
CA TYR A 346 -21.90 6.87 4.39
C TYR A 346 -23.43 6.77 4.41
N VAL A 347 -23.98 5.61 4.02
CA VAL A 347 -25.43 5.37 3.94
C VAL A 347 -25.77 4.02 4.56
N GLU A 348 -26.68 4.02 5.53
CA GLU A 348 -27.32 2.83 6.10
C GLU A 348 -28.71 2.64 5.50
N ASP A 349 -29.08 1.38 5.24
CA ASP A 349 -30.44 1.01 4.90
C ASP A 349 -30.75 -0.39 5.43
N GLY A 350 -31.85 -0.53 6.15
CA GLY A 350 -32.25 -1.80 6.77
C GLY A 350 -33.53 -1.71 7.59
N GLU A 351 -33.80 -2.75 8.37
CA GLU A 351 -34.98 -2.84 9.24
C GLU A 351 -34.56 -2.85 10.69
N PHE A 352 -35.22 -2.02 11.52
CA PHE A 352 -35.14 -2.11 12.97
C PHE A 352 -36.32 -2.92 13.49
N SER A 353 -36.03 -3.96 14.27
CA SER A 353 -36.98 -4.78 15.01
C SER A 353 -36.89 -4.49 16.50
N ALA A 354 -37.91 -3.82 17.03
CA ALA A 354 -38.05 -3.52 18.44
C ALA A 354 -38.48 -4.76 19.24
N SER A 355 -38.08 -4.83 20.52
CA SER A 355 -38.44 -5.91 21.44
C SER A 355 -39.93 -6.03 21.72
N ASN A 356 -40.69 -4.95 21.51
CA ASN A 356 -42.15 -4.91 21.62
C ASN A 356 -42.87 -5.40 20.34
N GLY A 357 -42.13 -5.90 19.35
CA GLY A 357 -42.68 -6.44 18.10
C GLY A 357 -42.84 -5.42 16.97
N MET A 358 -42.62 -4.12 17.22
CA MET A 358 -42.64 -3.09 16.17
C MET A 358 -41.46 -3.27 15.21
N ARG A 359 -41.73 -3.18 13.91
CA ARG A 359 -40.70 -3.19 12.86
C ARG A 359 -40.87 -1.99 11.94
N PHE A 360 -39.77 -1.36 11.58
CA PHE A 360 -39.78 -0.28 10.60
C PHE A 360 -38.45 -0.20 9.86
N ARG A 361 -38.51 0.24 8.61
CA ARG A 361 -37.30 0.55 7.82
C ARG A 361 -36.61 1.77 8.43
N ALA A 362 -35.30 1.68 8.63
CA ALA A 362 -34.47 2.77 9.12
C ALA A 362 -33.31 3.03 8.17
N THR A 363 -32.98 4.30 8.00
CA THR A 363 -31.84 4.76 7.21
C THR A 363 -31.12 5.89 7.96
N ARG A 364 -29.81 5.95 7.83
CA ARG A 364 -28.96 7.01 8.38
C ARG A 364 -27.87 7.37 7.39
N ARG A 365 -27.43 8.63 7.46
CA ARG A 365 -26.30 9.13 6.65
C ARG A 365 -25.32 9.92 7.50
N TYR A 366 -24.05 9.77 7.18
CA TYR A 366 -22.93 10.51 7.77
C TYR A 366 -21.90 10.81 6.68
N VAL A 367 -21.00 11.74 6.95
CA VAL A 367 -19.85 12.01 6.07
C VAL A 367 -18.57 11.66 6.81
N TYR A 368 -17.78 10.75 6.25
CA TYR A 368 -16.48 10.34 6.81
C TYR A 368 -15.37 11.03 6.05
N ARG A 369 -14.47 11.72 6.75
CA ARG A 369 -13.41 12.55 6.16
C ARG A 369 -12.04 12.18 6.70
N TYR A 370 -11.09 12.04 5.80
CA TYR A 370 -9.68 11.83 6.15
C TYR A 370 -8.87 13.11 5.92
N ASP A 371 -8.15 13.55 6.96
CA ASP A 371 -7.16 14.64 6.90
C ASP A 371 -5.77 14.01 6.78
N GLU A 372 -5.15 14.13 5.61
CA GLU A 372 -3.84 13.53 5.32
C GLU A 372 -2.68 14.21 6.07
N ALA A 373 -2.76 15.52 6.27
CA ALA A 373 -1.72 16.26 6.95
C ALA A 373 -1.64 15.86 8.43
N ARG A 374 -2.80 15.73 9.08
CA ARG A 374 -2.90 15.34 10.50
C ARG A 374 -2.98 13.83 10.72
N ASP A 375 -3.24 13.06 9.66
CA ASP A 375 -3.55 11.64 9.71
C ASP A 375 -4.71 11.33 10.66
N ARG A 376 -5.85 12.01 10.42
CA ARG A 376 -7.06 11.93 11.26
C ARG A 376 -8.28 11.52 10.46
N LEU A 377 -9.11 10.67 11.05
CA LEU A 377 -10.41 10.27 10.52
C LEU A 377 -11.51 10.92 11.37
N SER A 378 -12.42 11.64 10.72
CA SER A 378 -13.54 12.33 11.36
C SER A 378 -14.87 11.92 10.76
N VAL A 379 -15.91 11.95 11.59
CA VAL A 379 -17.30 11.65 11.22
C VAL A 379 -18.13 12.91 11.42
N TRP A 380 -18.98 13.21 10.45
CA TRP A 380 -19.79 14.42 10.40
C TRP A 380 -21.25 14.05 10.26
N PHE A 381 -22.12 14.79 10.94
CA PHE A 381 -23.55 14.66 10.72
C PHE A 381 -23.90 15.08 9.29
N ALA A 382 -24.84 14.38 8.67
CA ALA A 382 -25.42 14.80 7.41
C ALA A 382 -26.56 15.80 7.67
N ARG A 383 -26.78 16.74 6.76
CA ARG A 383 -27.85 17.74 6.93
C ARG A 383 -29.24 17.09 6.83
N PRO A 384 -30.21 17.50 7.65
CA PRO A 384 -31.58 16.97 7.56
C PRO A 384 -32.30 17.28 6.24
N ASP A 385 -32.02 18.45 5.64
CA ASP A 385 -32.63 18.94 4.40
C ASP A 385 -31.92 18.44 3.14
N ASP A 386 -30.60 18.21 3.23
CA ASP A 386 -29.80 17.60 2.17
C ASP A 386 -28.83 16.55 2.77
N PRO A 387 -29.28 15.29 2.89
CA PRO A 387 -28.52 14.26 3.61
C PRO A 387 -27.31 13.74 2.82
N ALA A 388 -27.01 14.32 1.66
CA ALA A 388 -25.75 14.13 0.97
C ALA A 388 -24.66 15.10 1.47
N ARG A 389 -25.00 16.18 2.17
CA ARG A 389 -24.04 17.21 2.61
C ARG A 389 -23.74 17.11 4.09
N ALA A 390 -22.52 17.47 4.47
CA ALA A 390 -22.13 17.56 5.88
C ALA A 390 -22.78 18.78 6.55
N ASP A 391 -23.11 18.62 7.83
CA ASP A 391 -23.62 19.69 8.68
C ASP A 391 -22.51 20.19 9.61
N TYR A 392 -22.29 19.50 10.73
CA TYR A 392 -21.22 19.80 11.68
C TYR A 392 -20.51 18.51 12.13
N LEU A 393 -19.34 18.70 12.75
CA LEU A 393 -18.51 17.60 13.23
C LEU A 393 -19.28 16.80 14.28
N PHE A 394 -19.38 15.49 14.06
CA PHE A 394 -19.84 14.59 15.11
C PHE A 394 -18.66 14.29 16.02
N HIS A 395 -17.65 13.57 15.55
CA HIS A 395 -16.45 13.29 16.35
C HIS A 395 -15.24 12.99 15.46
N GLU A 396 -14.06 13.07 16.06
CA GLU A 396 -12.80 12.63 15.47
C GLU A 396 -12.34 11.34 16.17
N LEU A 397 -11.72 10.42 15.43
CA LEU A 397 -11.23 9.16 15.98
C LEU A 397 -9.82 9.34 16.55
N ASP A 398 -9.65 8.94 17.81
CA ASP A 398 -8.37 8.80 18.49
C ASP A 398 -7.96 7.32 18.53
N PHE A 399 -6.98 6.94 17.70
CA PHE A 399 -6.49 5.57 17.64
C PHE A 399 -5.62 5.23 18.86
N VAL A 400 -5.95 4.12 19.51
CA VAL A 400 -5.24 3.62 20.68
C VAL A 400 -4.10 2.72 20.19
N VAL A 401 -2.86 3.11 20.52
CA VAL A 401 -1.69 2.26 20.27
C VAL A 401 -1.79 1.03 21.18
N PRO A 402 -1.78 -0.20 20.63
CA PRO A 402 -1.78 -1.40 21.44
C PRO A 402 -0.58 -1.37 22.40
N SER A 403 -0.84 -1.37 23.71
CA SER A 403 0.23 -1.52 24.68
C SER A 403 0.86 -2.91 24.50
N SER A 404 2.18 -2.99 24.59
CA SER A 404 2.92 -4.26 24.59
C SER A 404 2.69 -5.10 25.87
N GLU A 405 1.78 -4.68 26.74
CA GLU A 405 1.45 -5.42 27.96
C GLU A 405 0.33 -6.44 27.68
N PRO A 406 0.50 -7.70 28.09
CA PRO A 406 -0.60 -8.66 28.08
C PRO A 406 -1.67 -8.15 29.04
N GLY A 407 -2.74 -7.57 28.49
CA GLY A 407 -3.88 -7.10 29.28
C GLY A 407 -4.39 -8.22 30.21
N PRO A 408 -4.80 -7.88 31.45
CA PRO A 408 -5.16 -8.88 32.45
C PRO A 408 -6.27 -9.78 31.90
N ARG A 409 -6.01 -11.09 31.88
CA ARG A 409 -7.06 -12.10 31.71
C ARG A 409 -8.11 -11.82 32.78
N ALA A 410 -9.37 -11.74 32.39
CA ALA A 410 -10.49 -11.71 33.32
C ALA A 410 -10.44 -12.98 34.17
N ALA A 411 -9.88 -12.88 35.37
CA ALA A 411 -9.86 -13.94 36.35
C ALA A 411 -11.21 -13.95 37.07
N GLN A 412 -12.11 -14.83 36.61
CA GLN A 412 -13.12 -15.40 37.50
C GLN A 412 -12.47 -16.51 38.33
N GLY A 413 -12.93 -16.63 39.57
CA GLY A 413 -12.11 -17.09 40.69
C GLY A 413 -11.81 -18.58 40.75
N LEU A 414 -10.81 -18.90 41.56
CA LEU A 414 -10.80 -20.02 42.49
C LEU A 414 -9.66 -19.81 43.50
N GLU A 415 -10.02 -19.85 44.77
CA GLU A 415 -9.16 -19.73 45.93
C GLU A 415 -8.32 -21.00 46.16
N ASN A 416 -7.21 -20.80 46.88
CA ASN A 416 -6.47 -21.75 47.73
C ASN A 416 -5.59 -22.83 47.05
N ALA A 417 -4.27 -22.64 47.09
CA ALA A 417 -3.41 -23.12 48.19
C ALA A 417 -1.96 -23.40 47.74
N ALA A 418 -1.02 -22.88 48.55
CA ALA A 418 0.29 -23.45 48.91
C ALA A 418 1.42 -23.58 47.85
N GLY A 419 2.47 -22.77 48.06
CA GLY A 419 3.77 -23.34 48.47
C GLY A 419 4.90 -23.49 47.45
N LEU A 420 6.03 -22.84 47.78
CA LEU A 420 7.44 -23.12 47.41
C LEU A 420 8.03 -22.62 46.07
N GLN A 421 8.72 -21.48 46.21
CA GLN A 421 10.16 -21.23 45.96
C GLN A 421 10.91 -21.87 44.76
N LYS A 422 11.43 -20.95 43.92
CA LYS A 422 12.76 -20.84 43.27
C LYS A 422 13.46 -22.12 42.75
N GLU A 423 13.87 -22.12 41.48
CA GLU A 423 15.27 -21.92 41.04
C GLU A 423 15.51 -22.14 39.52
N THR A 424 16.47 -21.34 39.01
CA THR A 424 17.47 -21.57 37.95
C THR A 424 17.14 -21.79 36.45
N ALA A 425 18.05 -21.18 35.67
CA ALA A 425 18.14 -21.06 34.22
C ALA A 425 18.96 -22.19 33.55
N LYS A 426 18.73 -22.41 32.24
CA LYS A 426 19.69 -22.71 31.14
C LYS A 426 18.90 -23.25 29.93
N GLU A 427 18.92 -22.62 28.75
CA GLU A 427 19.94 -22.65 27.68
C GLU A 427 19.93 -23.90 26.77
N LEU A 428 19.79 -23.62 25.47
CA LEU A 428 20.32 -24.30 24.27
C LEU A 428 19.60 -25.52 23.64
N GLU A 429 19.11 -25.27 22.40
CA GLU A 429 19.22 -26.05 21.14
C GLU A 429 18.92 -27.57 21.16
N THR A 430 18.16 -28.19 20.25
CA THR A 430 18.36 -28.25 18.78
C THR A 430 17.21 -29.08 18.14
N GLU A 431 16.98 -28.87 16.84
CA GLU A 431 16.44 -29.82 15.83
C GLU A 431 14.97 -30.30 15.84
N GLY A 432 14.27 -29.93 14.75
CA GLY A 432 13.79 -30.92 13.79
C GLY A 432 12.43 -31.59 14.02
N GLY A 433 11.41 -31.09 13.31
CA GLY A 433 10.45 -31.98 12.65
C GLY A 433 8.95 -31.78 12.93
N ARG A 434 8.21 -31.91 11.83
CA ARG A 434 6.78 -32.23 11.67
C ARG A 434 5.76 -31.09 11.80
N ALA A 435 5.12 -30.88 10.64
CA ALA A 435 3.75 -30.43 10.50
C ALA A 435 2.85 -31.02 11.57
N GLY A 436 2.24 -30.13 12.35
CA GLY A 436 1.11 -30.39 13.22
C GLY A 436 0.00 -29.44 12.80
N GLU A 437 -1.14 -30.02 12.43
CA GLU A 437 -2.40 -29.34 12.21
C GLU A 437 -2.84 -28.60 13.48
N GLY A 438 -3.48 -27.44 13.28
CA GLY A 438 -4.45 -26.88 14.22
C GLY A 438 -3.87 -26.32 15.51
N THR A 439 -3.26 -25.13 15.43
CA THR A 439 -3.23 -24.21 16.58
C THR A 439 -4.08 -23.01 16.23
N GLU A 440 -5.15 -22.81 17.01
CA GLU A 440 -6.01 -21.63 17.05
C GLU A 440 -5.18 -20.36 16.84
N GLU A 441 -5.42 -19.67 15.73
CA GLU A 441 -4.91 -18.32 15.49
C GLU A 441 -5.36 -17.47 16.67
N GLY A 442 -4.44 -17.12 17.57
CA GLY A 442 -4.73 -16.18 18.64
C GLY A 442 -5.33 -14.93 18.02
N GLU A 443 -6.58 -14.61 18.37
CA GLU A 443 -7.32 -13.45 17.88
C GLU A 443 -6.38 -12.24 17.89
N GLN A 444 -5.89 -11.84 16.70
CA GLN A 444 -5.12 -10.62 16.56
C GLN A 444 -6.05 -9.48 16.98
N ARG A 445 -5.78 -8.89 18.15
CA ARG A 445 -6.53 -7.73 18.65
C ARG A 445 -6.50 -6.66 17.57
N GLY A 446 -7.67 -6.31 17.02
CA GLY A 446 -7.82 -5.26 16.03
C GLY A 446 -7.40 -3.89 16.56
N TRP A 447 -7.22 -2.92 15.66
CA TRP A 447 -6.95 -1.53 16.03
C TRP A 447 -8.16 -0.93 16.72
N ARG A 448 -7.96 -0.32 17.88
CA ARG A 448 -9.03 0.37 18.62
C ARG A 448 -8.97 1.87 18.38
N ALA A 449 -10.12 2.51 18.38
CA ALA A 449 -10.20 3.96 18.46
C ALA A 449 -11.31 4.40 19.40
N THR A 450 -11.13 5.55 20.03
CA THR A 450 -12.12 6.18 20.90
C THR A 450 -12.52 7.53 20.34
N ALA A 451 -13.72 7.98 20.65
CA ALA A 451 -14.16 9.34 20.39
C ALA A 451 -15.22 9.76 21.41
N SER A 452 -15.35 11.06 21.64
CA SER A 452 -16.38 11.61 22.52
C SER A 452 -17.03 12.84 21.89
N HIS A 453 -18.34 12.97 22.03
CA HIS A 453 -19.10 14.11 21.53
C HIS A 453 -20.25 14.47 22.46
N LEU A 454 -20.37 15.75 22.81
CA LEU A 454 -21.53 16.29 23.52
C LEU A 454 -22.50 16.93 22.51
N CYS A 455 -23.64 16.28 22.28
CA CYS A 455 -24.69 16.83 21.43
C CYS A 455 -25.78 17.43 22.32
N VAL A 456 -25.79 18.76 22.46
CA VAL A 456 -26.72 19.51 23.31
C VAL A 456 -26.58 19.09 24.79
N GLU A 457 -27.33 18.08 25.24
CA GLU A 457 -27.29 17.54 26.62
C GLU A 457 -26.94 16.04 26.66
N ASP A 458 -26.73 15.41 25.51
CA ASP A 458 -26.43 13.98 25.40
C ASP A 458 -24.94 13.75 25.15
N LEU A 459 -24.26 13.06 26.06
CA LEU A 459 -22.87 12.64 25.89
C LEU A 459 -22.80 11.30 25.14
N TYR A 460 -22.07 11.29 24.04
CA TYR A 460 -21.74 10.10 23.26
C TYR A 460 -20.30 9.70 23.58
N ASP A 461 -20.13 8.51 24.13
CA ASP A 461 -18.84 7.84 24.29
C ASP A 461 -18.74 6.71 23.27
N VAL A 462 -17.81 6.84 22.32
CA VAL A 462 -17.74 6.02 21.11
C VAL A 462 -16.48 5.18 21.10
N HIS A 463 -16.63 3.89 20.79
CA HIS A 463 -15.55 2.93 20.70
C HIS A 463 -15.59 2.24 19.33
N TYR A 464 -14.42 2.05 18.73
CA TYR A 464 -14.23 1.34 17.47
C TYR A 464 -13.28 0.17 17.66
N GLU A 465 -13.51 -0.91 16.93
CA GLU A 465 -12.53 -1.99 16.74
C GLU A 465 -12.43 -2.32 15.26
N PHE A 466 -11.23 -2.29 14.68
CA PHE A 466 -10.96 -2.56 13.27
C PHE A 466 -10.09 -3.82 13.13
N ALA A 467 -10.66 -4.91 12.62
CA ALA A 467 -9.98 -6.19 12.48
C ALA A 467 -9.33 -6.33 11.09
N PHE A 468 -8.02 -6.15 11.04
CA PHE A 468 -7.23 -6.30 9.81
C PHE A 468 -6.68 -7.72 9.68
N ARG A 469 -6.69 -8.27 8.47
CA ARG A 469 -5.84 -9.38 8.05
C ARG A 469 -4.83 -8.84 7.04
N ALA A 470 -3.56 -8.81 7.45
CA ALA A 470 -2.52 -8.08 6.72
C ALA A 470 -2.96 -6.64 6.42
N VAL A 471 -3.09 -6.26 5.15
CA VAL A 471 -3.49 -4.90 4.74
C VAL A 471 -5.00 -4.69 4.59
N ASN A 472 -5.81 -5.75 4.71
CA ASN A 472 -7.23 -5.74 4.40
C ASN A 472 -8.11 -5.74 5.67
N LEU A 473 -9.03 -4.79 5.78
CA LEU A 473 -10.04 -4.78 6.84
C LEU A 473 -11.11 -5.84 6.57
N ARG A 474 -11.24 -6.80 7.48
CA ARG A 474 -12.17 -7.93 7.36
C ARG A 474 -13.55 -7.60 7.91
N ASP A 475 -13.55 -7.05 9.11
CA ASP A 475 -14.72 -6.61 9.84
C ASP A 475 -14.32 -5.48 10.79
N TRP A 476 -15.33 -4.74 11.23
CA TRP A 476 -15.13 -3.72 12.24
C TRP A 476 -16.39 -3.53 13.08
N ARG A 477 -16.19 -2.94 14.25
CA ARG A 477 -17.23 -2.69 15.23
C ARG A 477 -17.28 -1.21 15.59
N ILE A 478 -18.49 -0.76 15.90
CA ILE A 478 -18.73 0.55 16.50
C ILE A 478 -19.68 0.38 17.67
N ALA A 479 -19.30 0.88 18.83
CA ALA A 479 -20.14 0.89 20.00
C ALA A 479 -20.29 2.31 20.52
N TYR A 480 -21.48 2.65 21.01
CA TYR A 480 -21.71 3.91 21.72
C TYR A 480 -22.38 3.65 23.05
N THR A 481 -21.94 4.38 24.08
CA THR A 481 -22.73 4.62 25.28
C THR A 481 -23.23 6.06 25.23
N VAL A 482 -24.55 6.24 25.23
CA VAL A 482 -25.18 7.56 25.21
C VAL A 482 -25.86 7.82 26.53
N LYS A 483 -25.51 8.93 27.17
CA LYS A 483 -26.11 9.37 28.44
C LYS A 483 -26.53 10.83 28.36
N GLY A 484 -27.80 11.08 28.63
CA GLY A 484 -28.37 12.42 28.72
C GLY A 484 -29.78 12.38 29.32
N PRO A 485 -30.41 13.55 29.54
CA PRO A 485 -31.70 13.64 30.21
C PRO A 485 -32.85 12.90 29.50
N LYS A 486 -32.74 12.76 28.17
CA LYS A 486 -33.77 12.13 27.32
C LYS A 486 -33.28 10.90 26.56
N LYS A 487 -32.00 10.53 26.71
CA LYS A 487 -31.39 9.39 26.05
C LYS A 487 -30.49 8.64 27.02
N ASP A 488 -30.81 7.37 27.23
CA ASP A 488 -29.92 6.46 27.94
C ASP A 488 -29.98 5.11 27.22
N TYR A 489 -28.93 4.83 26.45
CA TYR A 489 -28.83 3.58 25.69
C TYR A 489 -27.39 3.22 25.34
N THR A 490 -27.20 1.96 24.99
CA THR A 490 -25.98 1.46 24.35
C THR A 490 -26.30 0.91 22.98
N ILE A 491 -25.35 1.05 22.07
CA ILE A 491 -25.39 0.45 20.73
C ILE A 491 -24.13 -0.37 20.55
N ASP A 492 -24.26 -1.53 19.93
CA ASP A 492 -23.16 -2.34 19.41
C ASP A 492 -23.47 -2.68 17.95
N GLY A 493 -22.66 -2.18 17.02
CA GLY A 493 -22.79 -2.40 15.59
C GLY A 493 -21.60 -3.16 15.03
N VAL A 494 -21.87 -4.22 14.28
CA VAL A 494 -20.88 -5.06 13.61
C VAL A 494 -21.04 -4.93 12.10
N TYR A 495 -19.92 -4.68 11.42
CA TYR A 495 -19.82 -4.54 9.97
C TYR A 495 -18.97 -5.67 9.42
N LYS A 496 -19.50 -6.42 8.46
CA LYS A 496 -18.78 -7.51 7.77
C LYS A 496 -18.86 -7.33 6.26
N ARG A 497 -17.84 -7.79 5.54
CA ARG A 497 -17.94 -7.90 4.08
C ARG A 497 -19.07 -8.87 3.72
N PRO A 498 -19.91 -8.56 2.70
CA PRO A 498 -21.06 -9.38 2.31
C PRO A 498 -20.72 -10.82 1.91
#